data_AF-A0A4D5S5C6-F1
#
_entry.id   AF-A0A4D5S5C6-F1
#
_cell.length_a   1.000
_cell.length_b   1.000
_cell.length_c   1.000
_cell.angle_alpha   90.00
_cell.angle_beta   90.00
_cell.angle_gamma   90.00
#
_symmetry.space_group_name_H-M   'P 1'
#
loop_
_entity.id
_entity.type
_entity.pdbx_description
1 polymer ?
#
loop_
_entity_poly.entity_id
_entity_poly.type
_entity_poly.pdbx_seq_one_letter_code
_entity_poly.pdbx_strand_id
1 'polypeptide(L)'
;RCGEVCFSKTGEFKSQAGLRTQGPHIGGVSFAFSNDSTRMASVSRDGTWKLWDCNIEYQKGQEPYLLTTGEFPCTTPSCLALSPDGRTVAIANEEDIHVFCGRTGSLNVKFEQVHSEPIVNLQFSPNGSYLAAAVGKHVLVFHNVPGFQNTIGDLEERKKNATNQSIRDRLQLQIDEARSALKSLQLKDS
;
A
#
# COMPACT_ATOMS: atom_id res chain seq x y z
N ARG A 1 -5.66 17.50 -7.51
CA ARG A 1 -4.54 17.92 -8.38
C ARG A 1 -3.29 17.33 -7.77
N CYS A 2 -2.74 16.26 -8.34
CA CYS A 2 -1.42 15.79 -7.96
C CYS A 2 -0.40 16.57 -8.80
N GLY A 3 0.58 17.18 -8.16
CA GLY A 3 1.63 17.93 -8.84
C GLY A 3 2.96 17.56 -8.21
N GLU A 4 3.98 17.40 -9.04
CA GLU A 4 5.33 17.25 -8.55
C GLU A 4 5.92 18.65 -8.34
N VAL A 5 6.53 18.86 -7.17
CA VAL A 5 7.25 20.08 -6.86
C VAL A 5 8.73 19.82 -7.12
N CYS A 6 9.27 20.48 -8.14
CA CYS A 6 10.67 20.35 -8.51
C CYS A 6 11.52 21.30 -7.67
N PHE A 7 12.49 20.74 -6.94
CA PHE A 7 13.52 21.50 -6.23
C PHE A 7 14.83 21.49 -7.01
N SER A 8 15.65 22.52 -6.82
CA SER A 8 17.04 22.56 -7.27
C SER A 8 17.89 21.59 -6.44
N LYS A 9 19.11 21.28 -6.93
CA LYS A 9 20.10 20.51 -6.15
C LYS A 9 20.51 21.22 -4.84
N THR A 10 20.19 22.49 -4.69
CA THR A 10 20.43 23.31 -3.48
C THR A 10 19.17 23.48 -2.62
N GLY A 11 18.05 22.83 -2.97
CA GLY A 11 16.80 22.86 -2.21
C GLY A 11 15.87 24.05 -2.52
N GLU A 12 16.20 24.87 -3.51
CA GLU A 12 15.34 25.99 -3.92
C GLU A 12 14.19 25.49 -4.82
N PHE A 13 12.97 25.95 -4.55
CA PHE A 13 11.81 25.67 -5.39
C PHE A 13 12.05 26.20 -6.82
N LYS A 14 11.98 25.32 -7.82
CA LYS A 14 12.18 25.69 -9.23
C LYS A 14 10.87 25.84 -9.97
N SER A 15 10.00 24.85 -9.88
CA SER A 15 8.73 24.86 -10.59
C SER A 15 7.78 23.83 -10.01
N GLN A 16 6.49 24.04 -10.27
CA GLN A 16 5.46 23.04 -10.05
C GLN A 16 5.07 22.47 -11.41
N ALA A 17 5.38 21.19 -11.64
CA ALA A 17 4.82 20.45 -12.77
C ALA A 17 3.45 19.93 -12.34
N GLY A 18 2.40 20.65 -12.72
CA GLY A 18 1.03 20.23 -12.43
C GLY A 18 0.61 19.10 -13.35
N LEU A 19 0.33 17.92 -12.80
CA LEU A 19 -0.32 16.86 -13.55
C LEU A 19 -1.84 17.05 -13.49
N ARG A 20 -2.46 17.12 -14.65
CA ARG A 20 -3.92 17.11 -14.78
C ARG A 20 -4.35 15.65 -14.85
N THR A 21 -4.49 14.98 -13.71
CA THR A 21 -5.13 13.65 -13.66
C THR A 21 -6.58 13.78 -14.15
N GLN A 22 -6.82 13.57 -15.44
CA GLN A 22 -8.16 13.48 -16.02
C GLN A 22 -8.56 12.00 -16.03
N GLY A 23 -9.23 11.58 -14.96
CA GLY A 23 -9.81 10.24 -14.74
C GLY A 23 -10.38 10.17 -13.32
N PRO A 24 -11.59 9.62 -13.10
CA PRO A 24 -12.60 10.24 -12.27
C PRO A 24 -12.41 9.92 -10.79
N HIS A 25 -11.77 10.78 -9.99
CA HIS A 25 -12.13 10.91 -8.58
C HIS A 25 -11.99 12.37 -8.16
N ILE A 26 -13.08 13.11 -8.29
CA ILE A 26 -13.22 14.53 -7.92
C ILE A 26 -13.28 14.71 -6.37
N GLY A 27 -13.01 13.67 -5.58
CA GLY A 27 -13.15 13.71 -4.12
C GLY A 27 -12.32 12.69 -3.35
N GLY A 28 -11.02 12.57 -3.67
CA GLY A 28 -10.12 11.71 -2.90
C GLY A 28 -10.11 12.09 -1.41
N VAL A 29 -10.33 11.11 -0.54
CA VAL A 29 -10.39 11.32 0.93
C VAL A 29 -9.00 11.20 1.54
N SER A 30 -8.17 10.29 1.02
CA SER A 30 -6.82 10.03 1.51
C SER A 30 -5.93 9.41 0.42
N PHE A 31 -4.61 9.53 0.57
CA PHE A 31 -3.59 8.97 -0.32
C PHE A 31 -2.34 8.55 0.49
N ALA A 32 -1.57 7.60 -0.04
CA ALA A 32 -0.34 7.11 0.57
C ALA A 32 0.68 6.67 -0.50
N PHE A 33 1.97 6.87 -0.24
CA PHE A 33 3.07 6.45 -1.12
C PHE A 33 3.85 5.26 -0.54
N SER A 34 4.47 4.47 -1.40
CA SER A 34 5.47 3.47 -1.02
C SER A 34 6.79 4.14 -0.63
N ASN A 35 7.69 3.41 0.06
CA ASN A 35 8.96 3.98 0.50
C ASN A 35 9.90 4.39 -0.64
N ASP A 36 9.78 3.73 -1.79
CA ASP A 36 10.53 4.03 -3.00
C ASP A 36 9.84 5.07 -3.90
N SER A 37 8.69 5.60 -3.46
CA SER A 37 7.84 6.55 -4.21
C SER A 37 7.40 6.04 -5.59
N THR A 38 7.62 4.77 -5.91
CA THR A 38 7.22 4.19 -7.21
C THR A 38 5.73 3.89 -7.26
N ARG A 39 5.07 3.78 -6.11
CA ARG A 39 3.64 3.45 -6.03
C ARG A 39 2.89 4.44 -5.15
N MET A 40 1.65 4.69 -5.53
CA MET A 40 0.73 5.54 -4.78
C MET A 40 -0.63 4.85 -4.68
N ALA A 41 -1.21 4.80 -3.49
CA ALA A 41 -2.59 4.37 -3.28
C ALA A 41 -3.48 5.61 -3.04
N SER A 42 -4.72 5.55 -3.48
CA SER A 42 -5.73 6.59 -3.29
C SER A 42 -7.10 5.97 -3.01
N VAL A 43 -7.88 6.59 -2.13
CA VAL A 43 -9.26 6.18 -1.81
C VAL A 43 -10.26 7.28 -2.13
N SER A 44 -11.46 6.88 -2.56
CA SER A 44 -12.54 7.77 -2.95
C SER A 44 -13.80 7.50 -2.12
N ARG A 45 -14.67 8.52 -2.03
CA ARG A 45 -15.99 8.44 -1.38
C ARG A 45 -16.98 7.54 -2.10
N ASP A 46 -16.67 7.12 -3.31
CA ASP A 46 -17.47 6.14 -4.07
C ASP A 46 -17.22 4.69 -3.62
N GLY A 47 -16.41 4.46 -2.58
CA GLY A 47 -16.09 3.12 -2.11
C GLY A 47 -15.03 2.40 -2.95
N THR A 48 -14.31 3.13 -3.80
CA THR A 48 -13.21 2.54 -4.57
C THR A 48 -11.85 3.02 -4.08
N TRP A 49 -10.88 2.11 -4.14
CA TRP A 49 -9.48 2.42 -3.95
C TRP A 49 -8.69 2.03 -5.19
N LYS A 50 -7.65 2.79 -5.48
CA LYS A 50 -6.80 2.63 -6.65
C LYS A 50 -5.34 2.62 -6.23
N LEU A 51 -4.57 1.73 -6.83
CA LEU A 51 -3.13 1.69 -6.74
C LEU A 51 -2.55 2.11 -8.09
N TRP A 52 -1.63 3.06 -8.04
CA TRP A 52 -0.99 3.67 -9.18
C TRP A 52 0.49 3.35 -9.16
N ASP A 53 1.05 3.18 -10.35
CA ASP A 53 2.48 3.27 -10.53
C ASP A 53 2.85 4.70 -10.91
N CYS A 54 3.76 5.26 -10.14
CA CYS A 54 4.27 6.63 -10.24
C CYS A 54 5.74 6.65 -10.65
N ASN A 55 6.31 5.52 -11.09
CA ASN A 55 7.65 5.48 -11.66
C ASN A 55 7.65 6.02 -13.09
N ILE A 56 7.37 7.31 -13.22
CA ILE A 56 7.15 7.99 -14.49
C ILE A 56 8.07 9.20 -14.64
N GLU A 57 8.42 9.51 -15.87
CA GLU A 57 9.14 10.73 -16.21
C GLU A 57 8.15 11.90 -16.36
N TYR A 58 7.85 12.56 -15.24
CA TYR A 58 6.94 13.72 -15.21
C TYR A 58 7.34 14.83 -16.19
N GLN A 59 8.65 15.04 -16.40
CA GLN A 59 9.17 16.04 -17.35
C GLN A 59 8.82 15.73 -18.82
N LYS A 60 8.58 14.47 -19.15
CA LYS A 60 8.15 14.03 -20.49
C LYS A 60 6.63 14.00 -20.64
N GLY A 61 5.88 14.44 -19.62
CA GLY A 61 4.41 14.42 -19.62
C GLY A 61 3.83 13.02 -19.49
N GLN A 62 4.58 12.07 -18.93
CA GLN A 62 4.04 10.75 -18.60
C GLN A 62 3.03 10.87 -17.46
N GLU A 63 1.97 10.06 -17.53
CA GLU A 63 0.93 10.01 -16.49
C GLU A 63 1.07 8.71 -15.67
N PRO A 64 0.77 8.72 -14.36
CA PRO A 64 0.73 7.53 -13.54
C PRO A 64 -0.26 6.53 -14.13
N TYR A 65 0.14 5.26 -14.19
CA TYR A 65 -0.72 4.21 -14.72
C TYR A 65 -1.41 3.46 -13.58
N LEU A 66 -2.67 3.08 -13.80
CA LEU A 66 -3.44 2.33 -12.83
C LEU A 66 -2.93 0.87 -12.79
N LEU A 67 -2.42 0.43 -11.64
CA LEU A 67 -1.99 -0.95 -11.42
C LEU A 67 -3.17 -1.84 -11.08
N THR A 68 -4.00 -1.41 -10.14
CA THR A 68 -5.07 -2.23 -9.56
C THR A 68 -6.11 -1.33 -8.92
N THR A 69 -7.35 -1.81 -8.87
CA THR A 69 -8.45 -1.17 -8.17
C THR A 69 -9.18 -2.22 -7.33
N GLY A 70 -9.78 -1.78 -6.24
CA GLY A 70 -10.69 -2.62 -5.45
C GLY A 70 -11.83 -1.79 -4.87
N GLU A 71 -12.80 -2.49 -4.31
CA GLU A 71 -13.98 -1.89 -3.69
C GLU A 71 -13.95 -2.14 -2.18
N PHE A 72 -14.47 -1.19 -1.43
CA PHE A 72 -14.65 -1.26 0.01
C PHE A 72 -15.95 -0.54 0.40
N PRO A 73 -16.61 -0.96 1.50
CA PRO A 73 -17.78 -0.26 1.99
C PRO A 73 -17.35 1.12 2.50
N CYS A 74 -17.76 2.19 1.82
CA CYS A 74 -17.47 3.56 2.22
C CYS A 74 -18.67 4.17 2.94
N THR A 75 -18.59 4.32 4.26
CA THR A 75 -19.62 4.98 5.07
C THR A 75 -19.16 6.35 5.57
N THR A 76 -17.87 6.54 5.83
CA THR A 76 -17.28 7.78 6.36
C THR A 76 -15.92 8.07 5.69
N PRO A 77 -15.28 9.23 5.93
CA PRO A 77 -13.92 9.44 5.45
C PRO A 77 -12.97 8.34 5.94
N SER A 78 -12.47 7.53 5.00
CA SER A 78 -11.57 6.41 5.28
C SER A 78 -10.09 6.82 5.35
N CYS A 79 -9.38 6.24 6.31
CA CYS A 79 -7.92 6.34 6.39
C CYS A 79 -7.27 5.26 5.52
N LEU A 80 -6.14 5.59 4.91
CA LEU A 80 -5.42 4.71 3.99
C LEU A 80 -3.96 4.61 4.40
N ALA A 81 -3.41 3.39 4.38
CA ALA A 81 -1.99 3.14 4.45
C ALA A 81 -1.55 2.20 3.32
N LEU A 82 -0.40 2.50 2.72
CA LEU A 82 0.27 1.63 1.76
C LEU A 82 1.49 1.01 2.43
N SER A 83 1.69 -0.29 2.26
CA SER A 83 2.88 -0.96 2.77
C SER A 83 4.14 -0.41 2.10
N PRO A 84 5.31 -0.42 2.79
CA PRO A 84 6.56 0.08 2.23
C PRO A 84 6.97 -0.54 0.89
N ASP A 85 6.61 -1.82 0.68
CA ASP A 85 6.84 -2.59 -0.55
C ASP A 85 5.79 -2.31 -1.65
N GLY A 86 4.76 -1.51 -1.36
CA GLY A 86 3.68 -1.16 -2.28
C GLY A 86 2.78 -2.33 -2.71
N ARG A 87 2.79 -3.44 -1.95
CA ARG A 87 2.02 -4.66 -2.27
C ARG A 87 0.75 -4.83 -1.46
N THR A 88 0.58 -4.09 -0.38
CA THR A 88 -0.55 -4.25 0.55
C THR A 88 -1.17 -2.90 0.86
N VAL A 89 -2.49 -2.82 0.72
CA VAL A 89 -3.25 -1.60 0.97
C VAL A 89 -4.14 -1.83 2.18
N ALA A 90 -4.03 -0.99 3.21
CA ALA A 90 -4.90 -1.03 4.37
C ALA A 90 -5.82 0.18 4.36
N ILE A 91 -7.12 -0.06 4.54
CA ILE A 91 -8.17 0.95 4.57
C ILE A 91 -8.96 0.80 5.86
N ALA A 92 -9.05 1.85 6.65
CA ALA A 92 -9.95 1.90 7.79
C ALA A 92 -11.27 2.56 7.39
N ASN A 93 -12.38 1.93 7.76
CA ASN A 93 -13.71 2.52 7.66
C ASN A 93 -14.38 2.40 9.03
N GLU A 94 -14.56 3.54 9.70
CA GLU A 94 -15.04 3.60 11.09
C GLU A 94 -14.21 2.70 12.01
N GLU A 95 -14.79 1.60 12.48
CA GLU A 95 -14.19 0.64 13.42
C GLU A 95 -13.54 -0.57 12.70
N ASP A 96 -13.75 -0.69 11.39
CA ASP A 96 -13.29 -1.82 10.59
C ASP A 96 -11.99 -1.51 9.84
N ILE A 97 -11.10 -2.50 9.77
CA ILE A 97 -9.87 -2.44 8.96
C ILE A 97 -9.96 -3.47 7.83
N HIS A 98 -9.84 -2.99 6.60
CA HIS A 98 -9.80 -3.81 5.40
C HIS A 98 -8.38 -3.84 4.86
N VAL A 99 -7.80 -5.03 4.72
CA VAL A 99 -6.47 -5.22 4.15
C VAL A 99 -6.58 -5.91 2.80
N PHE A 100 -6.11 -5.25 1.75
CA PHE A 100 -6.20 -5.70 0.37
C PHE A 100 -4.84 -6.09 -0.20
N CYS A 101 -4.85 -7.01 -1.16
CA CYS A 101 -3.71 -7.30 -2.02
C CYS A 101 -3.62 -6.25 -3.13
N GLY A 102 -2.51 -5.52 -3.17
CA GLY A 102 -2.23 -4.50 -4.19
C GLY A 102 -2.00 -5.04 -5.60
N ARG A 103 -1.85 -6.37 -5.77
CA ARG A 103 -1.69 -7.02 -7.09
C ARG A 103 -3.02 -7.48 -7.69
N THR A 104 -3.90 -8.06 -6.86
CA THR A 104 -5.14 -8.67 -7.33
C THR A 104 -6.37 -7.80 -7.05
N GLY A 105 -6.25 -6.82 -6.15
CA GLY A 105 -7.37 -6.02 -5.67
C GLY A 105 -8.28 -6.76 -4.68
N SER A 106 -7.98 -8.02 -4.37
CA SER A 106 -8.79 -8.84 -3.48
C SER A 106 -8.61 -8.43 -2.02
N LEU A 107 -9.69 -8.51 -1.26
CA LEU A 107 -9.66 -8.38 0.20
C LEU A 107 -8.97 -9.61 0.79
N ASN A 108 -7.87 -9.41 1.50
CA ASN A 108 -7.15 -10.49 2.18
C ASN A 108 -7.77 -10.80 3.54
N VAL A 109 -7.94 -9.75 4.36
CA VAL A 109 -8.47 -9.86 5.72
C VAL A 109 -9.32 -8.64 6.02
N LYS A 110 -10.41 -8.86 6.74
CA LYS A 110 -11.20 -7.84 7.39
C LYS A 110 -11.10 -8.02 8.90
N PHE A 111 -10.69 -6.97 9.60
CA PHE A 111 -10.82 -6.90 11.05
C PHE A 111 -12.08 -6.10 11.35
N GLU A 112 -13.09 -6.76 11.91
CA GLU A 112 -14.38 -6.16 12.25
C GLU A 112 -14.39 -5.70 13.71
N GLN A 113 -14.99 -4.54 13.97
CA GLN A 113 -15.18 -3.99 15.32
C GLN A 113 -13.91 -4.06 16.17
N VAL A 114 -12.81 -3.58 15.60
CA VAL A 114 -11.49 -3.65 16.22
C VAL A 114 -11.47 -2.87 17.55
N HIS A 115 -12.29 -1.82 17.63
CA HIS A 115 -12.48 -1.00 18.81
C HIS A 115 -13.86 -0.33 18.75
N SER A 116 -14.37 0.16 19.89
CA SER A 116 -15.63 0.90 19.99
C SER A 116 -15.55 2.38 19.56
N GLU A 117 -14.40 2.81 19.03
CA GLU A 117 -14.18 4.19 18.58
C GLU A 117 -13.63 4.15 17.16
N PRO A 118 -13.91 5.16 16.33
CA PRO A 118 -13.46 5.19 14.95
C PRO A 118 -11.94 5.31 14.86
N ILE A 119 -11.36 4.61 13.91
CA ILE A 119 -9.94 4.68 13.59
C ILE A 119 -9.67 6.03 12.94
N VAL A 120 -8.72 6.77 13.53
CA VAL A 120 -8.35 8.11 13.05
C VAL A 120 -7.15 8.10 12.12
N ASN A 121 -6.32 7.05 12.18
CA ASN A 121 -5.17 6.92 11.30
C ASN A 121 -4.68 5.47 11.19
N LEU A 122 -4.05 5.14 10.04
CA LEU A 122 -3.37 3.88 9.78
C LEU A 122 -1.94 4.14 9.31
N GLN A 123 -0.99 3.35 9.77
CA GLN A 123 0.38 3.42 9.29
C GLN A 123 1.08 2.06 9.33
N PHE A 124 1.74 1.69 8.23
CA PHE A 124 2.64 0.55 8.25
C PHE A 124 3.98 0.93 8.87
N SER A 125 4.56 0.00 9.63
CA SER A 125 5.96 0.11 10.07
C SER A 125 6.90 0.23 8.85
N PRO A 126 8.03 0.95 8.94
CA PRO A 126 8.98 1.10 7.83
C PRO A 126 9.54 -0.21 7.28
N ASN A 127 9.59 -1.26 8.11
CA ASN A 127 10.01 -2.60 7.73
C ASN A 127 8.85 -3.50 7.22
N GLY A 128 7.63 -2.96 7.11
CA GLY A 128 6.44 -3.67 6.63
C GLY A 128 5.91 -4.77 7.54
N SER A 129 6.46 -4.96 8.74
CA SER A 129 6.10 -6.08 9.63
C SER A 129 4.82 -5.86 10.44
N TYR A 130 4.46 -4.59 10.67
CA TYR A 130 3.33 -4.19 11.50
C TYR A 130 2.45 -3.16 10.80
N LEU A 131 1.17 -3.17 11.13
CA LEU A 131 0.21 -2.11 10.85
C LEU A 131 -0.22 -1.51 12.20
N ALA A 132 0.00 -0.21 12.39
CA ALA A 132 -0.49 0.53 13.54
C ALA A 132 -1.80 1.23 13.18
N ALA A 133 -2.81 1.11 14.03
CA ALA A 133 -4.06 1.84 13.96
C ALA A 133 -4.19 2.76 15.18
N ALA A 134 -4.36 4.05 14.96
CA ALA A 134 -4.65 5.01 16.01
C ALA A 134 -6.16 5.08 16.21
N VAL A 135 -6.61 4.85 17.45
CA VAL A 135 -8.03 4.82 17.82
C VAL A 135 -8.21 5.57 19.12
N GLY A 136 -8.85 6.74 19.08
CA GLY A 136 -9.04 7.57 20.28
C GLY A 136 -7.73 7.88 21.00
N LYS A 137 -7.54 7.30 22.19
CA LYS A 137 -6.33 7.38 23.02
C LYS A 137 -5.44 6.15 22.96
N HIS A 138 -5.82 5.16 22.16
CA HIS A 138 -5.16 3.87 22.02
C HIS A 138 -4.45 3.75 20.67
N VAL A 139 -3.38 2.95 20.65
CA VAL A 139 -2.72 2.53 19.42
C VAL A 139 -2.74 1.01 19.39
N LEU A 140 -3.40 0.46 18.38
CA LEU A 140 -3.46 -0.97 18.14
C LEU A 140 -2.38 -1.34 17.13
N VAL A 141 -1.67 -2.44 17.38
CA VAL A 141 -0.58 -2.90 16.53
C VAL A 141 -0.91 -4.30 16.04
N PHE A 142 -1.06 -4.43 14.72
CA PHE A 142 -1.35 -5.69 14.05
C PHE A 142 -0.10 -6.22 13.37
N HIS A 143 0.14 -7.53 13.45
CA HIS A 143 1.13 -8.18 12.62
C HIS A 143 0.66 -8.22 11.16
N ASN A 144 1.48 -7.75 10.23
CA ASN A 144 1.14 -7.69 8.80
C ASN A 144 1.29 -9.05 8.11
N VAL A 145 0.67 -10.09 8.68
CA VAL A 145 0.63 -11.45 8.12
C VAL A 145 0.12 -11.45 6.66
N PRO A 146 -0.96 -10.73 6.31
CA PRO A 146 -1.43 -10.66 4.93
C PRO A 146 -0.41 -10.05 3.96
N GLY A 147 0.37 -9.07 4.41
CA GLY A 147 1.40 -8.45 3.58
C GLY A 147 2.57 -9.38 3.29
N PHE A 148 2.98 -10.21 4.25
CA PHE A 148 3.99 -11.25 4.01
C PHE A 148 3.51 -12.28 3.00
N GLN A 149 2.24 -12.69 3.07
CA GLN A 149 1.64 -13.61 2.09
C GLN A 149 1.61 -13.00 0.68
N ASN A 150 1.22 -11.72 0.56
CA ASN A 150 1.26 -11.00 -0.72
C ASN A 150 2.68 -10.93 -1.29
N THR A 151 3.67 -10.66 -0.44
CA THR A 151 5.08 -10.62 -0.82
C THR A 151 5.59 -11.97 -1.32
N ILE A 152 5.26 -13.07 -0.65
CA ILE A 152 5.64 -14.42 -1.09
C ILE A 152 5.00 -14.71 -2.46
N GLY A 153 3.71 -14.43 -2.62
CA GLY A 153 3.00 -14.65 -3.88
C GLY A 153 3.57 -13.85 -5.06
N ASP A 154 4.03 -12.62 -4.84
CA ASP A 154 4.70 -11.80 -5.86
C ASP A 154 6.09 -12.35 -6.22
N LEU A 155 6.88 -12.75 -5.21
CA LEU A 155 8.20 -13.34 -5.44
C LEU A 155 8.13 -14.67 -6.19
N GLU A 156 7.14 -15.51 -5.88
CA GLU A 156 6.90 -16.79 -6.58
C GLU A 156 6.57 -16.58 -8.05
N GLU A 157 5.72 -15.60 -8.36
CA GLU A 157 5.38 -15.25 -9.74
C GLU A 157 6.60 -14.70 -10.50
N ARG A 158 7.36 -13.80 -9.87
CA ARG A 158 8.62 -13.29 -10.44
C ARG A 158 9.63 -14.40 -10.69
N LYS A 159 9.71 -15.40 -9.80
CA LYS A 159 10.59 -16.56 -9.98
C LYS A 159 10.14 -17.43 -11.16
N LYS A 160 8.83 -17.63 -11.32
CA LYS A 160 8.25 -18.37 -12.45
C LYS A 160 8.57 -17.70 -13.78
N ASN A 161 8.52 -16.38 -13.83
CA ASN A 161 8.78 -15.58 -15.04
C ASN A 161 10.29 -15.33 -15.28
N ALA A 162 11.15 -15.60 -14.31
CA ALA A 162 12.59 -15.42 -14.46
C ALA A 162 13.17 -16.44 -15.45
N THR A 163 14.00 -15.95 -16.36
CA THR A 163 14.68 -16.76 -17.38
C THR A 163 16.05 -17.26 -16.92
N ASN A 164 16.76 -16.48 -16.09
CA ASN A 164 18.09 -16.82 -15.60
C ASN A 164 18.05 -17.60 -14.29
N GLN A 165 18.84 -18.67 -14.20
CA GLN A 165 18.94 -19.51 -13.00
C GLN A 165 19.42 -18.73 -11.77
N SER A 166 20.39 -17.82 -11.93
CA SER A 166 20.88 -17.00 -10.81
C SER A 166 19.80 -16.08 -10.24
N ILE A 167 18.89 -15.57 -11.08
CA ILE A 167 17.74 -14.76 -10.65
C ILE A 167 16.76 -15.64 -9.89
N ARG A 168 16.51 -16.87 -10.37
CA ARG A 168 15.63 -17.82 -9.68
C ARG A 168 16.16 -18.21 -8.31
N ASP A 169 17.47 -18.43 -8.18
CA ASP A 169 18.10 -18.79 -6.91
C ASP A 169 18.04 -17.62 -5.92
N ARG A 170 18.28 -16.39 -6.37
CA ARG A 170 18.12 -15.18 -5.54
C ARG A 170 16.68 -15.00 -5.06
N LEU A 171 15.70 -15.16 -5.96
CA LEU A 171 14.28 -15.04 -5.61
C LEU A 171 13.85 -16.16 -4.65
N GLN A 172 14.39 -17.37 -4.81
CA GLN A 172 14.13 -18.48 -3.89
C GLN A 172 14.62 -18.14 -2.48
N LEU A 173 15.81 -17.59 -2.34
CA LEU A 173 16.34 -17.17 -1.03
C LEU A 173 15.45 -16.13 -0.35
N GLN A 174 14.95 -15.15 -1.11
CA GLN A 174 13.99 -14.16 -0.60
C GLN A 174 12.65 -14.76 -0.19
N ILE A 175 12.16 -15.77 -0.92
CA ILE A 175 10.94 -16.51 -0.57
C ILE A 175 11.13 -17.26 0.75
N ASP A 176 12.27 -17.93 0.92
CA ASP A 176 12.57 -18.72 2.11
C ASP A 176 12.73 -17.82 3.35
N GLU A 177 13.39 -16.68 3.22
CA GLU A 177 13.46 -15.65 4.26
C GLU A 177 12.05 -15.15 4.64
N ALA A 178 11.23 -14.77 3.66
CA ALA A 178 9.87 -14.30 3.91
C ALA A 178 8.99 -15.37 4.59
N ARG A 179 9.09 -16.64 4.18
CA ARG A 179 8.39 -17.77 4.80
C ARG A 179 8.85 -18.02 6.23
N SER A 180 10.16 -17.89 6.50
CA SER A 180 10.71 -18.04 7.84
C SER A 180 10.19 -16.95 8.79
N ALA A 181 10.15 -15.70 8.32
CA ALA A 181 9.59 -14.58 9.06
C ALA A 181 8.09 -14.81 9.35
N LEU A 182 7.31 -15.23 8.35
CA LEU A 182 5.90 -15.57 8.52
C LEU A 182 5.67 -16.66 9.57
N LYS A 183 6.47 -17.73 9.52
CA LYS A 183 6.39 -18.84 10.49
C LYS A 183 6.71 -18.38 11.92
N SER A 184 7.69 -17.48 12.07
CA SER A 184 8.07 -16.93 13.38
C SER A 184 6.96 -16.08 14.02
N LEU A 185 6.10 -15.46 13.19
CA LEU A 185 4.94 -14.70 13.67
C LEU A 185 3.83 -15.64 14.13
N GLN A 186 3.53 -16.69 13.36
CA GLN A 186 2.50 -17.68 13.71
C GLN A 186 2.81 -18.45 15.00
N LEU A 187 4.09 -18.72 15.28
CA LEU A 187 4.51 -19.41 16.51
C LEU A 187 4.36 -18.57 17.78
N LYS A 188 4.26 -17.23 17.67
CA LYS A 188 4.04 -16.35 18.82
C LYS A 188 2.57 -16.27 19.24
N ASP A 189 1.67 -16.66 18.35
CA ASP A 189 0.23 -16.72 18.59
C ASP A 189 -0.24 -18.09 19.12
N SER A 190 0.69 -19.05 19.30
CA SER A 190 0.47 -20.42 19.83
C SER A 190 0.75 -20.50 21.33
#